data_AF-A0A3N7FDU3-F1
#
_entry.id   AF-A0A3N7FDU3-F1
#
_cell.length_a   1.000
_cell.length_b   1.000
_cell.length_c   1.000
_cell.angle_alpha   90.00
_cell.angle_beta   90.00
_cell.angle_gamma   90.00
#
_symmetry.space_group_name_H-M   'P 1'
#
loop_
_entity.id
_entity.type
_entity.pdbx_description
1 polymer ?
#
loop_
_entity_poly.entity_id
_entity_poly.type
_entity_poly.pdbx_seq_one_letter_code
_entity_poly.pdbx_strand_id
1 'polypeptide(L)'
;MKQQEFIEQLQDALSRLPEGERQDIIADYQEYFRDGLAAGRSEADIAAALGDPHQLARELMARHHMARWESRKSFGNLFAVVGAIAGLGFLNFMLAIPFLFYLWLLTMAALAATGILIGGVMLFGTLACNELFAWPALHEARDMRAVWSVFEQGGPTGNIHIRGSHGEKVDVVRDASSGQARINIQSSGGTVSLERNASDATGQLRIEDEEGRVDIDALDWGFSRKGAWIASVVMILLGGGGVFLCYLLARWTWRGLLSYGRYQLGLLDKARRLDS
;
A
#
# COMPACT_ATOMS: atom_id res chain seq x y z
N MET A 1 0.40 -18.14 -80.45
CA MET A 1 -0.68 -18.58 -79.54
C MET A 1 -1.90 -17.70 -79.77
N LYS A 2 -3.10 -18.24 -79.61
CA LYS A 2 -4.36 -17.47 -79.68
C LYS A 2 -4.69 -16.87 -78.31
N GLN A 3 -5.57 -15.87 -78.28
CA GLN A 3 -6.00 -15.22 -77.03
C GLN A 3 -6.50 -16.24 -75.99
N GLN A 4 -7.38 -17.14 -76.41
CA GLN A 4 -8.01 -18.11 -75.51
C GLN A 4 -7.00 -19.05 -74.84
N GLU A 5 -6.00 -19.49 -75.61
CA GLU A 5 -4.91 -20.35 -75.14
C GLU A 5 -4.00 -19.63 -74.13
N PHE A 6 -3.72 -18.33 -74.36
CA PHE A 6 -2.94 -17.51 -73.43
C PHE A 6 -3.68 -17.32 -72.08
N ILE A 7 -4.98 -17.03 -72.15
CA ILE A 7 -5.81 -16.78 -70.97
C ILE A 7 -6.00 -18.06 -70.14
N GLU A 8 -6.21 -19.22 -70.78
CA GLU A 8 -6.31 -20.51 -70.08
C GLU A 8 -5.00 -20.85 -69.34
N GLN A 9 -3.85 -20.66 -69.97
CA GLN A 9 -2.54 -20.89 -69.34
C GLN A 9 -2.26 -19.89 -68.19
N LEU A 10 -2.63 -18.62 -68.36
CA LEU A 10 -2.51 -17.61 -67.30
C LEU A 10 -3.42 -17.94 -66.11
N GLN A 11 -4.65 -18.40 -66.36
CA GLN A 11 -5.61 -18.77 -65.32
C GLN A 11 -5.13 -19.97 -64.50
N ASP A 12 -4.58 -20.99 -65.15
CA ASP A 12 -4.00 -22.16 -64.48
C ASP A 12 -2.76 -21.77 -63.67
N ALA A 13 -1.88 -20.94 -64.24
CA ALA A 13 -0.71 -20.44 -63.54
C ALA A 13 -1.07 -19.58 -62.31
N LEU A 14 -2.19 -18.85 -62.33
CA LEU A 14 -2.71 -18.04 -61.22
C LEU A 14 -3.61 -18.82 -60.24
N SER A 15 -3.74 -20.15 -60.37
CA SER A 15 -4.61 -21.00 -59.53
C SER A 15 -4.38 -20.89 -58.00
N ARG A 16 -3.22 -20.38 -57.58
CA ARG A 16 -2.87 -20.17 -56.16
C ARG A 16 -3.45 -18.89 -55.56
N LEU A 17 -4.01 -17.98 -56.38
CA LEU A 17 -4.69 -16.78 -55.94
C LEU A 17 -6.17 -17.07 -55.59
N PRO A 18 -6.77 -16.28 -54.69
CA PRO A 18 -8.22 -16.31 -54.46
C PRO A 18 -9.00 -16.11 -55.76
N GLU A 19 -10.14 -16.78 -55.88
CA GLU A 19 -10.92 -16.81 -57.12
C GLU A 19 -11.33 -15.43 -57.65
N GLY A 20 -11.75 -14.51 -56.76
CA GLY A 20 -12.11 -13.15 -57.15
C GLY A 20 -10.94 -12.37 -57.76
N GLU A 21 -9.79 -12.35 -57.09
CA GLU A 21 -8.59 -11.66 -57.59
C GLU A 21 -8.10 -12.26 -58.92
N ARG A 22 -8.16 -13.59 -59.05
CA ARG A 22 -7.82 -14.26 -60.30
C ARG A 22 -8.76 -13.84 -61.43
N GLN A 23 -10.06 -13.74 -61.19
CA GLN A 23 -11.03 -13.31 -62.19
C GLN A 23 -10.80 -11.86 -62.61
N ASP A 24 -10.50 -10.97 -61.67
CA ASP A 24 -10.21 -9.56 -61.94
C ASP A 24 -8.97 -9.42 -62.84
N ILE A 25 -7.86 -10.09 -62.49
CA ILE A 25 -6.63 -10.09 -63.32
C ILE A 25 -6.92 -10.63 -64.73
N ILE A 26 -7.68 -11.72 -64.85
CA ILE A 26 -8.02 -12.29 -66.15
C ILE A 26 -8.89 -11.34 -66.97
N ALA A 27 -9.84 -10.64 -66.36
CA ALA A 27 -10.69 -9.67 -67.04
C ALA A 27 -9.87 -8.49 -67.62
N ASP A 28 -8.90 -7.97 -66.87
CA ASP A 28 -8.00 -6.90 -67.33
C ASP A 28 -7.21 -7.32 -68.59
N TYR A 29 -6.68 -8.54 -68.60
CA TYR A 29 -5.95 -9.04 -69.77
C TYR A 29 -6.88 -9.36 -70.94
N GLN A 30 -8.10 -9.84 -70.70
CA GLN A 30 -9.10 -10.01 -71.76
C GLN A 30 -9.47 -8.67 -72.41
N GLU A 31 -9.60 -7.60 -71.62
CA GLU A 31 -9.80 -6.25 -72.11
C GLU A 31 -8.59 -5.74 -72.91
N TYR A 32 -7.36 -5.99 -72.43
CA TYR A 32 -6.14 -5.65 -73.18
C TYR A 32 -6.06 -6.33 -74.55
N PHE A 33 -6.44 -7.61 -74.64
CA PHE A 33 -6.51 -8.31 -75.93
C PHE A 33 -7.59 -7.70 -76.84
N ARG A 34 -8.77 -7.34 -76.29
CA ARG A 34 -9.85 -6.70 -77.06
C ARG A 34 -9.40 -5.35 -77.64
N ASP A 35 -8.70 -4.55 -76.85
CA ASP A 35 -8.21 -3.24 -77.27
C ASP A 35 -7.09 -3.35 -78.31
N GLY A 36 -6.19 -4.32 -78.16
CA GLY A 36 -5.16 -4.62 -79.15
C GLY A 36 -5.74 -5.07 -80.50
N LEU A 37 -6.81 -5.87 -80.48
CA LEU A 37 -7.53 -6.29 -81.68
C LEU A 37 -8.26 -5.12 -82.35
N ALA A 38 -8.88 -4.24 -81.56
CA ALA A 38 -9.51 -3.01 -82.07
C ALA A 38 -8.50 -2.05 -82.71
N ALA A 39 -7.25 -2.06 -82.22
CA ALA A 39 -6.13 -1.31 -82.81
C ALA A 39 -5.52 -1.98 -84.06
N GLY A 40 -6.08 -3.09 -84.54
CA GLY A 40 -5.63 -3.79 -85.76
C GLY A 40 -4.42 -4.70 -85.57
N ARG A 41 -4.01 -5.02 -84.34
CA ARG A 41 -2.95 -6.00 -84.05
C ARG A 41 -3.52 -7.40 -84.09
N SER A 42 -2.73 -8.39 -84.52
CA SER A 42 -3.16 -9.80 -84.45
C SER A 42 -3.06 -10.34 -83.02
N GLU A 43 -3.86 -11.34 -82.67
CA GLU A 43 -3.79 -12.01 -81.35
C GLU A 43 -2.38 -12.53 -81.03
N ALA A 44 -1.69 -13.03 -82.06
CA ALA A 44 -0.35 -13.58 -81.93
C ALA A 44 0.68 -12.49 -81.54
N ASP A 45 0.54 -11.28 -82.10
CA ASP A 45 1.43 -10.15 -81.80
C ASP A 45 1.18 -9.57 -80.40
N ILE A 46 -0.08 -9.63 -79.92
CA ILE A 46 -0.44 -9.19 -78.57
C ILE A 46 0.12 -10.18 -77.55
N ALA A 47 -0.06 -11.49 -77.77
CA ALA A 47 0.48 -12.51 -76.90
C ALA A 47 2.01 -12.52 -76.88
N ALA A 48 2.67 -12.30 -78.02
CA ALA A 48 4.13 -12.17 -78.09
C ALA A 48 4.66 -10.96 -77.31
N ALA A 49 3.90 -9.86 -77.28
CA ALA A 49 4.25 -8.66 -76.50
C ALA A 49 4.08 -8.87 -74.98
N LEU A 50 3.14 -9.73 -74.57
CA LEU A 50 2.93 -10.09 -73.16
C LEU A 50 3.91 -11.15 -72.65
N GLY A 51 4.50 -11.94 -73.55
CA GLY A 51 5.52 -12.95 -73.21
C GLY A 51 4.93 -14.29 -72.75
N ASP A 52 5.62 -14.97 -71.84
CA ASP A 52 5.24 -16.28 -71.33
C ASP A 52 4.20 -16.14 -70.18
N PRO A 53 2.99 -16.71 -70.31
CA PRO A 53 1.94 -16.67 -69.28
C PRO A 53 2.42 -17.13 -67.89
N HIS A 54 3.30 -18.14 -67.83
CA HIS A 54 3.79 -18.67 -66.56
C HIS A 54 4.77 -17.73 -65.85
N GLN A 55 5.58 -16.99 -66.62
CA GLN A 55 6.50 -15.98 -66.07
C GLN A 55 5.72 -14.75 -65.60
N LEU A 56 4.76 -14.30 -66.39
CA LEU A 56 3.85 -13.22 -66.04
C LEU A 56 3.08 -13.52 -64.75
N ALA A 57 2.52 -14.72 -64.63
CA ALA A 57 1.83 -15.16 -63.42
C ALA A 57 2.74 -15.15 -62.18
N ARG A 58 4.00 -15.58 -62.34
CA ARG A 58 4.99 -15.59 -61.25
C ARG A 58 5.33 -14.19 -60.77
N GLU A 59 5.47 -13.24 -61.69
CA GLU A 59 5.72 -11.84 -61.37
C GLU A 59 4.52 -11.20 -60.66
N LEU A 60 3.31 -11.41 -61.17
CA LEU A 60 2.05 -10.95 -60.55
C LEU A 60 1.90 -11.51 -59.13
N MET A 61 2.12 -12.81 -58.94
CA MET A 61 2.06 -13.44 -57.62
C MET A 61 3.11 -12.88 -56.66
N ALA A 62 4.34 -12.62 -57.11
CA ALA A 62 5.39 -12.05 -56.27
C ALA A 62 5.03 -10.64 -55.77
N ARG A 63 4.49 -9.79 -56.66
CA ARG A 63 4.01 -8.44 -56.32
C ARG A 63 2.83 -8.49 -55.34
N HIS A 64 1.85 -9.38 -55.56
CA HIS A 64 0.72 -9.55 -54.66
C HIS A 64 1.13 -10.09 -53.28
N HIS A 65 2.08 -11.03 -53.23
CA HIS A 65 2.57 -11.56 -51.95
C HIS A 65 3.28 -10.49 -51.12
N MET A 66 4.10 -9.62 -51.72
CA MET A 66 4.74 -8.50 -51.01
C MET A 66 3.72 -7.49 -50.48
N ALA A 67 2.76 -7.06 -51.31
CA ALA A 67 1.72 -6.11 -50.88
C ALA A 67 0.82 -6.68 -49.77
N ARG A 68 0.53 -7.98 -49.81
CA ARG A 68 -0.24 -8.68 -48.76
C ARG A 68 0.55 -8.89 -47.47
N TRP A 69 1.88 -8.97 -47.55
CA TRP A 69 2.75 -9.09 -46.38
C TRP A 69 2.81 -7.78 -45.59
N GLU A 70 2.76 -6.64 -46.27
CA GLU A 70 2.65 -5.32 -45.63
C GLU A 70 1.29 -5.10 -44.98
N SER A 71 0.19 -5.54 -45.62
CA SER A 71 -1.16 -5.37 -45.08
C SER A 71 -1.54 -6.35 -43.95
N ARG A 72 -0.90 -7.53 -43.87
CA ARG A 72 -1.12 -8.51 -42.78
C ARG A 72 -0.28 -8.26 -41.52
N LYS A 73 0.59 -7.25 -41.48
CA LYS A 73 1.05 -6.69 -40.19
C LYS A 73 -0.12 -5.92 -39.56
N SER A 74 -1.09 -6.67 -39.06
CA SER A 74 -2.25 -6.18 -38.35
C SER A 74 -1.78 -5.46 -37.08
N PHE A 75 -1.52 -4.15 -37.22
CA PHE A 75 -1.23 -3.26 -36.11
C PHE A 75 -2.28 -3.41 -35.00
N GLY A 76 -3.54 -3.68 -35.34
CA GLY A 76 -4.60 -3.97 -34.38
C GLY A 76 -4.33 -5.19 -33.49
N ASN A 77 -3.86 -6.31 -34.06
CA ASN A 77 -3.51 -7.48 -33.26
C ASN A 77 -2.24 -7.23 -32.43
N LEU A 78 -1.28 -6.46 -32.96
CA LEU A 78 -0.09 -6.07 -32.21
C LEU A 78 -0.46 -5.15 -31.02
N PHE A 79 -1.35 -4.18 -31.21
CA PHE A 79 -1.86 -3.33 -30.14
C PHE A 79 -2.70 -4.12 -29.13
N ALA A 80 -3.45 -5.13 -29.55
CA ALA A 80 -4.16 -6.02 -28.64
C ALA A 80 -3.18 -6.84 -27.77
N VAL A 81 -2.08 -7.34 -28.36
CA VAL A 81 -1.04 -8.07 -27.62
C VAL A 81 -0.23 -7.13 -26.71
N VAL A 82 0.16 -5.95 -27.19
CA VAL A 82 0.84 -4.93 -26.39
C VAL A 82 -0.06 -4.44 -25.26
N GLY A 83 -1.34 -4.21 -25.53
CA GLY A 83 -2.35 -3.87 -24.55
C GLY A 83 -2.59 -4.99 -23.53
N ALA A 84 -2.55 -6.26 -23.95
CA ALA A 84 -2.63 -7.39 -23.03
C ALA A 84 -1.40 -7.50 -22.14
N ILE A 85 -0.19 -7.32 -22.67
CA ILE A 85 1.07 -7.32 -21.89
C ILE A 85 1.12 -6.12 -20.94
N ALA A 86 0.76 -4.92 -21.43
CA ALA A 86 0.69 -3.71 -20.62
C ALA A 86 -0.40 -3.82 -19.54
N GLY A 87 -1.55 -4.41 -19.87
CA GLY A 87 -2.64 -4.69 -18.94
C GLY A 87 -2.24 -5.70 -17.86
N LEU A 88 -1.50 -6.75 -18.22
CA LEU A 88 -0.94 -7.71 -17.26
C LEU A 88 0.03 -7.02 -16.30
N GLY A 89 0.90 -6.15 -16.83
CA GLY A 89 1.82 -5.34 -16.03
C GLY A 89 1.11 -4.35 -15.11
N PHE A 90 0.09 -3.66 -15.62
CA PHE A 90 -0.74 -2.73 -14.86
C PHE A 90 -1.51 -3.43 -13.74
N LEU A 91 -2.12 -4.59 -14.02
CA LEU A 91 -2.87 -5.37 -13.03
C LEU A 91 -1.93 -5.93 -11.95
N ASN A 92 -0.73 -6.38 -12.33
CA ASN A 92 0.31 -6.78 -11.40
C ASN A 92 0.79 -5.59 -10.53
N PHE A 93 0.97 -4.41 -11.12
CA PHE A 93 1.35 -3.19 -10.39
C PHE A 93 0.25 -2.74 -9.42
N MET A 94 -1.00 -2.77 -9.87
CA MET A 94 -2.17 -2.46 -9.06
C MET A 94 -2.30 -3.40 -7.86
N LEU A 95 -1.93 -4.67 -8.01
CA LEU A 95 -1.89 -5.64 -6.92
C LEU A 95 -0.62 -5.50 -6.04
N ALA A 96 0.49 -5.04 -6.62
CA ALA A 96 1.73 -4.81 -5.90
C ALA A 96 1.65 -3.62 -4.93
N ILE A 97 0.92 -2.54 -5.27
CA ILE A 97 0.75 -1.37 -4.40
C ILE A 97 0.18 -1.74 -3.02
N PRO A 98 -1.00 -2.39 -2.88
CA PRO A 98 -1.54 -2.74 -1.57
C PRO A 98 -0.65 -3.75 -0.84
N PHE A 99 0.04 -4.64 -1.56
CA PHE A 99 1.00 -5.57 -0.98
C PHE A 99 2.22 -4.84 -0.38
N LEU A 100 2.78 -3.86 -1.09
CA LEU A 100 3.87 -3.02 -0.62
C LEU A 100 3.44 -2.16 0.57
N PHE A 101 2.23 -1.60 0.52
CA PHE A 101 1.66 -0.86 1.64
C PHE A 101 1.51 -1.74 2.89
N TYR A 102 1.04 -2.98 2.73
CA TYR A 102 0.99 -3.95 3.82
C TYR A 102 2.39 -4.25 4.40
N LEU A 103 3.40 -4.46 3.55
CA LEU A 103 4.78 -4.70 4.03
C LEU A 103 5.34 -3.49 4.78
N TRP A 104 5.07 -2.28 4.29
CA TRP A 104 5.49 -1.04 4.95
C TRP A 104 4.78 -0.85 6.30
N LEU A 105 3.49 -1.14 6.38
CA LEU A 105 2.75 -1.08 7.65
C LEU A 105 3.29 -2.12 8.64
N LEU A 106 3.63 -3.32 8.16
CA LEU A 106 4.21 -4.39 8.97
C LEU A 106 5.59 -3.99 9.54
N THR A 107 6.44 -3.32 8.75
CA THR A 107 7.73 -2.84 9.25
C THR A 107 7.57 -1.71 10.27
N MET A 108 6.65 -0.78 10.05
CA MET A 108 6.34 0.27 11.04
C MET A 108 5.79 -0.32 12.34
N ALA A 109 4.88 -1.29 12.26
CA ALA A 109 4.36 -1.99 13.44
C ALA A 109 5.46 -2.74 14.19
N ALA A 110 6.39 -3.39 13.49
CA ALA A 110 7.52 -4.08 14.09
C ALA A 110 8.48 -3.10 14.81
N LEU A 111 8.77 -1.95 14.19
CA LEU A 111 9.59 -0.90 14.79
C LEU A 111 8.93 -0.33 16.05
N ALA A 112 7.64 -0.02 15.99
CA ALA A 112 6.88 0.47 17.14
C ALA A 112 6.85 -0.56 18.29
N ALA A 113 6.56 -1.83 17.99
CA ALA A 113 6.54 -2.91 18.98
C ALA A 113 7.92 -3.12 19.62
N THR A 114 8.99 -3.03 18.82
CA THR A 114 10.37 -3.11 19.31
C THR A 114 10.69 -1.92 20.22
N GLY A 115 10.29 -0.70 19.86
CA GLY A 115 10.46 0.48 20.70
C GLY A 115 9.74 0.36 22.04
N ILE A 116 8.50 -0.14 22.03
CA ILE A 116 7.72 -0.41 23.25
C ILE A 116 8.42 -1.45 24.11
N LEU A 117 8.94 -2.53 23.51
CA LEU A 117 9.67 -3.58 24.23
C LEU A 117 10.94 -3.02 24.88
N ILE A 118 11.75 -2.27 24.13
CA ILE A 118 12.99 -1.66 24.64
C ILE A 118 12.66 -0.70 25.79
N GLY A 119 11.64 0.13 25.62
CA GLY A 119 11.17 1.05 26.65
C GLY A 119 10.71 0.31 27.92
N GLY A 120 9.95 -0.77 27.76
CA GLY A 120 9.51 -1.62 28.88
C GLY A 120 10.68 -2.27 29.62
N VAL A 121 11.65 -2.83 28.89
CA VAL A 121 12.85 -3.46 29.46
C VAL A 121 13.74 -2.44 30.17
N MET A 122 13.98 -1.26 29.57
CA MET A 122 14.74 -0.18 30.20
C MET A 122 14.07 0.35 31.47
N LEU A 123 12.74 0.52 31.44
CA LEU A 123 11.99 0.94 32.61
C LEU A 123 12.07 -0.10 33.73
N PHE A 124 11.86 -1.38 33.40
CA PHE A 124 12.00 -2.48 34.34
C PHE A 124 13.41 -2.53 34.94
N GLY A 125 14.44 -2.40 34.11
CA GLY A 125 15.83 -2.38 34.56
C GLY A 125 16.13 -1.22 35.50
N THR A 126 15.65 -0.02 35.16
CA THR A 126 15.80 1.17 36.03
C THR A 126 15.13 0.97 37.38
N LEU A 127 13.90 0.44 37.40
CA LEU A 127 13.16 0.16 38.63
C LEU A 127 13.86 -0.91 39.47
N ALA A 128 14.30 -2.02 38.84
CA ALA A 128 15.00 -3.11 39.52
C ALA A 128 16.35 -2.68 40.10
N CYS A 129 17.15 -1.91 39.34
CA CYS A 129 18.41 -1.37 39.81
C CYS A 129 18.22 -0.38 40.97
N ASN A 130 17.17 0.44 40.93
CA ASN A 130 16.85 1.35 42.02
C ASN A 130 16.44 0.59 43.30
N GLU A 131 15.70 -0.52 43.21
CA GLU A 131 15.39 -1.34 44.40
C GLU A 131 16.62 -2.07 44.96
N LEU A 132 17.45 -2.65 44.08
CA LEU A 132 18.57 -3.51 44.50
C LEU A 132 19.80 -2.72 44.93
N PHE A 133 20.05 -1.57 44.31
CA PHE A 133 21.31 -0.83 44.44
C PHE A 133 21.11 0.65 44.80
N ALA A 134 19.86 1.10 44.98
CA ALA A 134 19.52 2.52 45.19
C ALA A 134 20.07 3.45 44.09
N TRP A 135 20.31 2.89 42.89
CA TRP A 135 20.92 3.58 41.76
C TRP A 135 20.22 3.18 40.44
N PRO A 136 19.91 4.12 39.53
CA PRO A 136 20.06 5.57 39.69
C PRO A 136 19.16 6.06 40.83
N ALA A 137 19.64 7.01 41.62
CA ALA A 137 18.83 7.61 42.67
C ALA A 137 17.66 8.32 41.98
N LEU A 138 16.50 7.66 41.92
CA LEU A 138 15.25 8.24 41.44
C LEU A 138 14.79 9.22 42.53
N HIS A 139 15.44 10.38 42.61
CA HIS A 139 14.94 11.51 43.39
C HIS A 139 13.54 11.76 42.85
N GLU A 140 12.52 11.67 43.71
CA GLU A 140 11.09 11.78 43.37
C GLU A 140 10.87 12.53 42.05
N ALA A 141 10.62 11.73 41.01
CA ALA A 141 10.93 12.08 39.63
C ALA A 141 10.17 13.31 39.14
N ARG A 142 10.80 14.48 39.30
CA ARG A 142 10.46 15.72 38.60
C ARG A 142 10.45 15.50 37.08
N ASP A 143 11.22 14.52 36.57
CA ASP A 143 11.42 14.28 35.14
C ASP A 143 10.38 13.35 34.49
N MET A 144 9.83 12.35 35.21
CA MET A 144 8.69 11.56 34.70
C MET A 144 7.39 12.38 34.73
N ARG A 145 7.30 13.30 35.69
CA ARG A 145 6.23 14.30 35.77
C ARG A 145 6.37 15.34 34.64
N ALA A 146 7.60 15.66 34.17
CA ALA A 146 7.85 16.66 33.13
C ALA A 146 7.30 16.32 31.73
N VAL A 147 7.27 15.03 31.36
CA VAL A 147 6.73 14.59 30.06
C VAL A 147 5.22 14.85 29.96
N TRP A 148 4.50 14.74 31.08
CA TRP A 148 3.08 15.03 31.18
C TRP A 148 2.79 16.45 31.70
N SER A 149 3.77 17.16 32.28
CA SER A 149 3.58 18.51 32.80
C SER A 149 3.39 19.57 31.72
N VAL A 150 3.69 19.25 30.45
CA VAL A 150 3.28 20.05 29.29
C VAL A 150 1.75 20.21 29.25
N PHE A 151 1.00 19.26 29.80
CA PHE A 151 -0.45 19.36 29.99
C PHE A 151 -0.86 20.00 31.34
N GLU A 152 0.02 20.04 32.36
CA GLU A 152 -0.25 20.73 33.65
C GLU A 152 -0.01 22.25 33.60
N GLN A 153 0.57 22.80 32.53
CA GLN A 153 0.73 24.26 32.36
C GLN A 153 -0.59 24.99 32.04
N GLY A 154 -1.72 24.28 31.93
CA GLY A 154 -3.06 24.84 31.71
C GLY A 154 -3.84 25.18 32.99
N GLY A 155 -3.21 25.20 34.17
CA GLY A 155 -3.85 25.61 35.42
C GLY A 155 -3.80 27.13 35.64
N PRO A 156 -4.79 27.74 36.33
CA PRO A 156 -4.77 29.17 36.63
C PRO A 156 -3.50 29.57 37.39
N THR A 157 -2.80 30.59 36.89
CA THR A 157 -1.51 31.07 37.41
C THR A 157 -1.62 31.92 38.67
N GLY A 158 -2.82 32.07 39.24
CA GLY A 158 -3.08 32.91 40.40
C GLY A 158 -4.05 32.27 41.39
N ASN A 159 -4.05 32.80 42.61
CA ASN A 159 -5.04 32.43 43.62
C ASN A 159 -6.41 32.96 43.18
N ILE A 160 -7.41 32.08 43.18
CA ILE A 160 -8.79 32.45 42.85
C ILE A 160 -9.59 32.45 44.14
N HIS A 161 -10.22 33.60 44.42
CA HIS A 161 -11.14 33.76 45.55
C HIS A 161 -12.52 34.10 45.01
N ILE A 162 -13.49 33.22 45.22
CA ILE A 162 -14.89 33.44 44.86
C ILE A 162 -15.68 33.57 46.16
N ARG A 163 -16.49 34.62 46.25
CA ARG A 163 -17.40 34.88 47.39
C ARG A 163 -18.83 34.89 46.88
N GLY A 164 -19.69 34.06 47.48
CA GLY A 164 -21.13 34.06 47.24
C GLY A 164 -21.85 35.14 48.05
N SER A 165 -23.02 35.56 47.59
CA SER A 165 -23.87 36.56 48.26
C SER A 165 -24.45 36.06 49.59
N HIS A 166 -24.50 34.75 49.79
CA HIS A 166 -25.05 34.11 50.99
C HIS A 166 -23.96 33.57 51.94
N GLY A 167 -22.71 34.05 51.80
CA GLY A 167 -21.60 33.70 52.69
C GLY A 167 -20.74 32.52 52.24
N GLU A 168 -21.03 31.93 51.08
CA GLU A 168 -20.23 30.86 50.47
C GLU A 168 -18.85 31.38 50.05
N LYS A 169 -17.82 30.54 50.17
CA LYS A 169 -16.44 30.88 49.85
C LYS A 169 -15.78 29.76 49.07
N VAL A 170 -15.15 30.08 47.96
CA VAL A 170 -14.29 29.14 47.21
C VAL A 170 -12.91 29.76 47.07
N ASP A 171 -11.92 29.15 47.72
CA ASP A 171 -10.53 29.58 47.71
C ASP A 171 -9.68 28.52 47.00
N VAL A 172 -9.15 28.85 45.83
CA VAL A 172 -8.15 28.05 45.11
C VAL A 172 -6.81 28.74 45.31
N VAL A 173 -5.96 28.17 46.17
CA VAL A 173 -4.67 28.74 46.55
C VAL A 173 -3.55 27.80 46.12
N ARG A 174 -2.53 28.34 45.46
CA ARG A 174 -1.31 27.63 45.15
C ARG A 174 -0.14 28.33 45.82
N ASP A 175 0.53 27.63 46.72
CA ASP A 175 1.74 28.13 47.33
C ASP A 175 2.93 27.84 46.40
N ALA A 176 3.48 28.90 45.81
CA ALA A 176 4.60 28.81 44.88
C ALA A 176 5.90 28.33 45.54
N SER A 177 6.01 28.42 46.87
CA SER A 177 7.20 28.03 47.62
C SER A 177 7.20 26.56 48.04
N SER A 178 6.03 26.02 48.40
CA SER A 178 5.85 24.61 48.78
C SER A 178 5.31 23.74 47.64
N GLY A 179 4.83 24.35 46.54
CA GLY A 179 4.18 23.68 45.43
C GLY A 179 2.81 23.07 45.79
N GLN A 180 2.32 23.34 47.01
CA GLN A 180 1.06 22.85 47.52
C GLN A 180 -0.10 23.56 46.84
N ALA A 181 -1.06 22.80 46.32
CA ALA A 181 -2.32 23.32 45.79
C ALA A 181 -3.46 22.96 46.74
N ARG A 182 -4.22 23.96 47.17
CA ARG A 182 -5.38 23.77 48.05
C ARG A 182 -6.62 24.38 47.40
N ILE A 183 -7.71 23.63 47.37
CA ILE A 183 -9.04 24.11 47.00
C ILE A 183 -9.90 23.98 48.25
N ASN A 184 -10.43 25.09 48.75
CA ASN A 184 -11.31 25.10 49.91
C ASN A 184 -12.66 25.69 49.51
N ILE A 185 -13.72 24.92 49.69
CA ILE A 185 -15.11 25.30 49.41
C ILE A 185 -15.84 25.28 50.75
N GLN A 186 -16.33 26.44 51.18
CA GLN A 186 -17.09 26.59 52.40
C GLN A 186 -18.51 27.06 52.08
N SER A 187 -19.51 26.35 52.59
CA SER A 187 -20.93 26.69 52.47
C SER A 187 -21.61 26.62 53.86
N SER A 188 -22.90 26.96 53.92
CA SER A 188 -23.70 26.87 55.15
C SER A 188 -23.90 25.43 55.66
N GLY A 189 -23.87 24.44 54.75
CA GLY A 189 -23.99 23.01 55.06
C GLY A 189 -22.66 22.26 54.93
N GLY A 190 -21.54 22.86 55.37
CA GLY A 190 -20.26 22.16 55.45
C GLY A 190 -19.12 22.73 54.61
N THR A 191 -17.96 22.07 54.73
CA THR A 191 -16.69 22.46 54.10
C THR A 191 -16.11 21.29 53.31
N VAL A 192 -15.66 21.57 52.08
CA VAL A 192 -14.93 20.63 51.23
C VAL A 192 -13.54 21.21 50.96
N SER A 193 -12.51 20.54 51.45
CA SER A 193 -11.12 20.91 51.21
C SER A 193 -10.41 19.81 50.42
N LEU A 194 -9.83 20.17 49.27
CA LEU A 194 -8.86 19.36 48.56
C LEU A 194 -7.47 19.94 48.76
N GLU A 195 -6.53 19.12 49.15
CA GLU A 195 -5.13 19.50 49.31
C GLU A 195 -4.24 18.54 48.54
N ARG A 196 -3.32 19.07 47.74
CA ARG A 196 -2.31 18.30 47.02
C ARG A 196 -0.95 18.86 47.38
N ASN A 197 -0.13 18.06 48.04
CA ASN A 197 1.26 18.40 48.31
C ASN A 197 2.10 18.18 47.03
N ALA A 198 3.17 18.97 46.85
CA ALA A 198 4.08 18.76 45.72
C ALA A 198 5.00 17.55 45.92
N SER A 199 5.35 17.26 47.17
CA SER A 199 6.20 16.12 47.56
C SER A 199 5.42 14.80 47.48
N ASP A 200 4.26 14.73 48.14
CA ASP A 200 3.42 13.53 48.10
C ASP A 200 2.49 13.57 46.88
N ALA A 201 2.63 12.62 45.97
CA ALA A 201 1.79 12.49 44.77
C ALA A 201 0.29 12.28 45.08
N THR A 202 -0.06 12.13 46.35
CA THR A 202 -1.40 11.92 46.88
C THR A 202 -2.09 13.23 47.23
N GLY A 203 -3.26 13.46 46.62
CA GLY A 203 -4.20 14.45 47.13
C GLY A 203 -4.96 13.90 48.34
N GLN A 204 -5.32 14.78 49.26
CA GLN A 204 -6.28 14.52 50.33
C GLN A 204 -7.57 15.27 50.01
N LEU A 205 -8.70 14.57 49.99
CA LEU A 205 -10.03 15.17 49.91
C LEU A 205 -10.69 15.00 51.27
N ARG A 206 -11.00 16.11 51.92
CA ARG A 206 -11.70 16.16 53.19
C ARG A 206 -13.03 16.87 53.01
N ILE A 207 -14.09 16.18 53.42
CA ILE A 207 -15.47 16.68 53.39
C ILE A 207 -15.95 16.67 54.84
N GLU A 208 -16.42 17.80 55.33
CA GLU A 208 -16.85 17.98 56.71
C GLU A 208 -18.22 18.66 56.73
N ASP A 209 -19.20 18.00 57.32
CA ASP A 209 -20.59 18.48 57.46
C ASP A 209 -21.07 18.30 58.91
N GLU A 210 -22.24 18.83 59.25
CA GLU A 210 -22.82 18.78 60.61
C GLU A 210 -23.04 17.34 61.12
N GLU A 211 -23.21 16.36 60.21
CA GLU A 211 -23.45 14.95 60.52
C GLU A 211 -22.16 14.11 60.61
N GLY A 212 -21.01 14.63 60.14
CA GLY A 212 -19.75 13.88 60.20
C GLY A 212 -18.68 14.33 59.21
N ARG A 213 -17.52 13.66 59.30
CA ARG A 213 -16.32 13.97 58.53
C ARG A 213 -15.89 12.76 57.70
N VAL A 214 -15.65 12.98 56.41
CA VAL A 214 -15.12 11.99 55.46
C VAL A 214 -13.77 12.46 54.98
N ASP A 215 -12.72 11.76 55.39
CA ASP A 215 -11.37 11.94 54.89
C ASP A 215 -11.08 10.84 53.85
N ILE A 216 -10.78 11.25 52.62
CA ILE A 216 -10.29 10.39 51.55
C ILE A 216 -8.82 10.73 51.36
N ASP A 217 -7.99 9.94 52.03
CA ASP A 217 -6.53 10.00 51.91
C ASP A 217 -6.07 9.20 50.68
N ALA A 218 -4.92 9.57 50.13
CA ALA A 218 -4.27 8.86 49.02
C ALA A 218 -4.99 8.91 47.66
N LEU A 219 -5.53 10.07 47.28
CA LEU A 219 -5.99 10.34 45.92
C LEU A 219 -4.77 10.47 44.97
N ASP A 220 -4.19 9.33 44.57
CA ASP A 220 -3.03 9.27 43.68
C ASP A 220 -3.48 9.46 42.23
N TRP A 221 -3.33 10.68 41.72
CA TRP A 221 -3.56 11.01 40.31
C TRP A 221 -2.30 10.79 39.45
N GLY A 222 -1.26 10.14 40.00
CA GLY A 222 -0.03 9.76 39.31
C GLY A 222 0.13 8.25 39.16
N PHE A 223 1.04 7.82 38.29
CA PHE A 223 1.48 6.42 38.25
C PHE A 223 2.22 6.08 39.55
N SER A 224 1.51 5.50 40.52
CA SER A 224 2.07 4.95 41.75
C SER A 224 3.32 4.11 41.48
N ARG A 225 4.27 4.01 42.43
CA ARG A 225 5.46 3.13 42.31
C ARG A 225 5.08 1.69 41.95
N LYS A 226 3.94 1.19 42.47
CA LYS A 226 3.36 -0.11 42.09
C LYS A 226 2.80 -0.11 40.67
N GLY A 227 2.19 0.99 40.23
CA GLY A 227 1.72 1.19 38.87
C GLY A 227 2.85 1.22 37.83
N ALA A 228 4.04 1.74 38.17
CA ALA A 228 5.21 1.74 37.29
C ALA A 228 5.74 0.31 37.02
N TRP A 229 5.72 -0.57 38.02
CA TRP A 229 6.06 -1.99 37.86
C TRP A 229 5.05 -2.73 36.97
N ILE A 230 3.76 -2.46 37.15
CA ILE A 230 2.71 -3.05 36.31
C ILE A 230 2.85 -2.54 34.87
N ALA A 231 3.06 -1.24 34.69
CA ALA A 231 3.24 -0.62 33.37
C ALA A 231 4.45 -1.20 32.62
N SER A 232 5.59 -1.41 33.29
CA SER A 232 6.78 -1.98 32.66
C SER A 232 6.54 -3.42 32.18
N VAL A 233 5.91 -4.26 33.00
CA VAL A 233 5.54 -5.64 32.62
C VAL A 233 4.55 -5.65 31.47
N VAL A 234 3.52 -4.79 31.50
CA VAL A 234 2.54 -4.67 30.42
C VAL A 234 3.21 -4.23 29.12
N MET A 235 4.12 -3.26 29.15
CA MET A 235 4.86 -2.82 27.97
C MET A 235 5.74 -3.94 27.40
N ILE A 236 6.42 -4.72 28.25
CA ILE A 236 7.23 -5.85 27.78
C ILE A 236 6.35 -6.92 27.12
N LEU A 237 5.20 -7.26 27.72
CA LEU A 237 4.27 -8.24 27.16
C LEU A 237 3.67 -7.75 25.84
N LEU A 238 3.26 -6.48 25.77
CA LEU A 238 2.67 -5.88 24.58
C LEU A 238 3.69 -5.72 23.46
N GLY A 239 4.88 -5.21 23.76
CA GLY A 239 5.98 -5.08 22.81
C GLY A 239 6.47 -6.45 22.32
N GLY A 240 6.67 -7.40 23.23
CA GLY A 240 7.12 -8.75 22.90
C GLY A 240 6.09 -9.53 22.09
N GLY A 241 4.82 -9.47 22.49
CA GLY A 241 3.71 -10.03 21.72
C GLY A 241 3.58 -9.40 20.34
N GLY A 242 3.73 -8.08 20.24
CA GLY A 242 3.71 -7.35 18.96
C GLY A 242 4.85 -7.76 18.02
N VAL A 243 6.08 -7.85 18.53
CA VAL A 243 7.24 -8.33 17.74
C VAL A 243 7.04 -9.78 17.31
N PHE A 244 6.56 -10.65 18.21
CA PHE A 244 6.28 -12.05 17.90
C PHE A 244 5.20 -12.19 16.81
N LEU A 245 4.12 -11.43 16.91
CA LEU A 245 3.06 -11.40 15.90
C LEU A 245 3.59 -10.91 14.54
N CYS A 246 4.37 -9.82 14.53
CA CYS A 246 4.99 -9.30 13.31
C CYS A 246 5.93 -10.33 12.67
N TYR A 247 6.73 -11.03 13.48
CA TYR A 247 7.58 -12.12 13.01
C TYR A 247 6.78 -13.27 12.40
N LEU A 248 5.67 -13.66 13.03
CA LEU A 248 4.81 -14.73 12.52
C LEU A 248 4.17 -14.34 11.19
N LEU A 249 3.65 -13.12 11.08
CA LEU A 249 3.10 -12.56 9.84
C LEU A 249 4.17 -12.48 8.74
N ALA A 250 5.37 -12.01 9.06
CA ALA A 250 6.49 -11.97 8.11
C ALA A 250 6.91 -13.38 7.66
N ARG A 251 6.87 -14.37 8.56
CA ARG A 251 7.16 -15.77 8.22
C ARG A 251 6.08 -16.38 7.33
N TRP A 252 4.82 -16.02 7.55
CA TRP A 252 3.71 -16.44 6.69
C TRP A 252 3.79 -15.80 5.31
N THR A 253 4.10 -14.51 5.21
CA THR A 253 4.26 -13.82 3.93
C THR A 253 5.44 -14.39 3.14
N TRP A 254 6.57 -14.67 3.80
CA TRP A 254 7.72 -15.33 3.18
C TRP A 254 7.37 -16.71 2.64
N ARG A 255 6.63 -17.51 3.41
CA ARG A 255 6.15 -18.83 2.96
C ARG A 255 5.19 -18.72 1.78
N GLY A 256 4.27 -17.77 1.80
CA GLY A 256 3.38 -17.50 0.66
C GLY A 256 4.16 -17.13 -0.60
N LEU A 257 5.16 -16.25 -0.47
CA LEU A 257 6.02 -15.83 -1.57
C LEU A 257 6.85 -16.99 -2.13
N LEU A 258 7.43 -17.82 -1.26
CA LEU A 258 8.14 -19.03 -1.67
C LEU A 258 7.23 -20.03 -2.38
N SER A 259 6.01 -20.24 -1.89
CA SER A 259 5.02 -21.11 -2.52
C SER A 259 4.67 -20.61 -3.93
N TYR A 260 4.48 -19.30 -4.10
CA TYR A 260 4.23 -18.69 -5.40
C TYR A 260 5.42 -18.87 -6.35
N GLY A 261 6.65 -18.60 -5.87
CA GLY A 261 7.87 -18.81 -6.67
C GLY A 261 8.06 -20.26 -7.09
N ARG A 262 7.80 -21.22 -6.19
CA ARG A 262 7.87 -22.65 -6.51
C ARG A 262 6.82 -23.09 -7.53
N TYR A 263 5.63 -22.50 -7.49
CA TYR A 263 4.59 -22.76 -8.49
C TYR A 263 5.00 -22.28 -9.88
N GLN A 264 5.54 -21.06 -9.99
CA GLN A 264 6.05 -20.55 -11.27
C GLN A 264 7.23 -21.37 -11.81
N LEU A 265 8.17 -21.74 -10.95
CA LEU A 265 9.28 -22.62 -11.34
C LEU A 265 8.77 -23.98 -11.82
N GLY A 266 7.77 -24.55 -11.17
CA GLY A 266 7.15 -25.81 -11.58
C GLY A 266 6.48 -25.73 -12.96
N LEU A 267 5.86 -24.60 -13.30
CA LEU A 267 5.28 -24.38 -14.63
C LEU A 267 6.36 -24.29 -15.72
N LEU A 268 7.46 -23.60 -15.45
CA LEU A 268 8.60 -23.49 -16.37
C LEU A 268 9.27 -24.84 -16.60
N ASP A 269 9.42 -25.64 -15.54
CA ASP A 269 10.00 -26.98 -15.62
C ASP A 269 9.10 -27.94 -16.41
N LYS A 270 7.78 -27.79 -16.29
CA LYS A 270 6.79 -28.57 -17.05
C LYS A 270 6.78 -28.18 -18.54
N ALA A 271 6.92 -26.89 -18.85
CA ALA A 271 7.04 -26.40 -20.22
C ALA A 271 8.33 -26.89 -20.89
N ARG A 272 9.46 -26.85 -20.17
CA ARG A 272 10.76 -27.32 -20.69
C ARG A 272 10.77 -28.82 -21.02
N ARG A 273 10.04 -29.65 -20.26
CA ARG A 273 9.93 -31.10 -20.52
C ARG A 273 9.01 -31.46 -21.70
N LEU A 274 8.18 -30.55 -22.18
CA LEU A 274 7.32 -30.78 -23.35
C LEU A 274 8.06 -30.51 -24.67
N ASP A 275 9.16 -29.78 -24.63
CA ASP A 275 10.03 -29.46 -25.78
C ASP A 275 11.21 -30.44 -25.96
N SER A 276 11.40 -31.40 -25.04
CA SER A 276 12.48 -32.41 -25.05
C SER A 276 11.96 -33.81 -25.35
#